data_AF-A0A1Y4NL93-F1
#
_entry.id   AF-A0A1Y4NL93-F1
#
_cell.length_a   1.000
_cell.length_b   1.000
_cell.length_c   1.000
_cell.angle_alpha   90.00
_cell.angle_beta   90.00
_cell.angle_gamma   90.00
#
_symmetry.space_group_name_H-M   'P 1'
#
loop_
_entity.id
_entity.type
_entity.pdbx_description
1 polymer ?
#
loop_
_entity_poly.entity_id
_entity_poly.type
_entity_poly.pdbx_seq_one_letter_code
_entity_poly.pdbx_strand_id
1 'polypeptide(L)'
;MSYLPVIDTYIADVKAITNEAGRCYHLITIDNPGFTGLPGQFVMIQKQDKGFAWSYPYMIYEDTTQHLKIIATQNSSLFQSSPGEKIALWGANGKGYTLNGSETIIAEPAMMHLALPLIRSADSLNVIIYGCPTECFPELLPAGSLLPQIFQKFPVCCTPRQHRFLWRLILLIWKK
;
A
#
# COMPACT_ATOMS: atom_id res chain seq x y z
N MET A 1 8.21 15.31 -25.15
CA MET A 1 7.72 14.40 -24.10
C MET A 1 8.61 13.18 -24.08
N SER A 2 9.38 12.97 -23.02
CA SER A 2 10.12 11.73 -22.80
C SER A 2 9.19 10.73 -22.11
N TYR A 3 9.04 9.54 -22.68
CA TYR A 3 8.32 8.45 -22.03
C TYR A 3 9.13 7.93 -20.85
N LEU A 4 8.46 7.52 -19.76
CA LEU A 4 9.12 6.78 -18.69
C LEU A 4 9.59 5.43 -19.25
N PRO A 5 10.83 4.99 -18.98
CA PRO A 5 11.29 3.69 -19.43
C PRO A 5 10.45 2.59 -18.78
N VAL A 6 10.10 1.58 -19.59
CA VAL A 6 9.57 0.31 -19.10
C VAL A 6 10.77 -0.57 -18.78
N ILE A 7 10.77 -1.15 -17.58
CA ILE A 7 11.89 -1.90 -17.03
C ILE A 7 11.42 -3.33 -16.81
N ASP A 8 12.05 -4.27 -17.51
CA ASP A 8 11.89 -5.69 -17.27
C ASP A 8 12.73 -6.09 -16.06
N THR A 9 12.06 -6.65 -15.06
CA THR A 9 12.70 -7.09 -13.81
C THR A 9 11.97 -8.32 -13.25
N TYR A 10 12.24 -8.67 -12.00
CA TYR A 10 11.68 -9.81 -11.33
C TYR A 10 11.32 -9.50 -9.88
N ILE A 11 10.42 -10.32 -9.34
CA ILE A 11 10.08 -10.32 -7.93
C ILE A 11 11.22 -11.00 -7.16
N ALA A 12 11.87 -10.27 -6.26
CA ALA A 12 12.99 -10.77 -5.46
C ALA A 12 12.51 -11.56 -4.24
N ASP A 13 11.48 -11.08 -3.55
CA ASP A 13 10.96 -11.68 -2.33
C ASP A 13 9.46 -11.41 -2.16
N VAL A 14 8.77 -12.32 -1.46
CA VAL A 14 7.36 -12.20 -1.12
C VAL A 14 7.18 -12.60 0.34
N LYS A 15 6.82 -11.62 1.18
CA LYS A 15 6.51 -11.84 2.59
C LYS A 15 5.01 -11.72 2.84
N ALA A 16 4.38 -12.81 3.25
CA ALA A 16 2.99 -12.80 3.72
C ALA A 16 2.89 -12.18 5.12
N ILE A 17 1.90 -11.32 5.30
CA ILE A 17 1.60 -10.64 6.56
C ILE A 17 0.09 -10.77 6.77
N THR A 18 -0.31 -11.42 7.86
CA THR A 18 -1.71 -11.69 8.17
C THR A 18 -2.08 -11.00 9.47
N ASN A 19 -3.20 -10.28 9.49
CA ASN A 19 -3.71 -9.66 10.71
C ASN A 19 -4.52 -10.63 11.57
N GLU A 20 -4.91 -10.19 12.77
CA GLU A 20 -5.71 -11.00 13.71
C GLU A 20 -7.08 -11.42 13.15
N ALA A 21 -7.66 -10.62 12.24
CA ALA A 21 -8.90 -10.93 11.55
C ALA A 21 -8.74 -11.90 10.36
N GLY A 22 -7.53 -12.38 10.07
CA GLY A 22 -7.24 -13.34 8.99
C GLY A 22 -7.11 -12.73 7.58
N ARG A 23 -7.15 -11.40 7.45
CA ARG A 23 -6.82 -10.73 6.17
C ARG A 23 -5.31 -10.82 5.95
N CYS A 24 -4.91 -11.18 4.73
CA CYS A 24 -3.51 -11.30 4.36
C CYS A 24 -3.12 -10.26 3.31
N TYR A 25 -1.97 -9.63 3.49
CA TYR A 25 -1.27 -8.83 2.49
C TYR A 25 0.08 -9.48 2.19
N HIS A 26 0.54 -9.34 0.95
CA HIS A 26 1.90 -9.71 0.57
C HIS A 26 2.72 -8.44 0.40
N LEU A 27 3.80 -8.33 1.18
CA LEU A 27 4.84 -7.35 0.95
C LEU A 27 5.81 -7.93 -0.08
N ILE A 28 5.81 -7.35 -1.27
CA ILE A 28 6.57 -7.84 -2.42
C ILE A 28 7.78 -6.93 -2.63
N THR A 29 8.96 -7.54 -2.69
CA THR A 29 10.21 -6.85 -3.04
C THR A 29 10.52 -7.10 -4.51
N ILE A 30 10.78 -6.02 -5.24
CA ILE A 30 11.11 -6.00 -6.67
C ILE A 30 12.55 -5.52 -6.82
N ASP A 31 13.31 -6.19 -7.67
CA ASP A 31 14.71 -5.87 -7.89
C ASP A 31 14.92 -4.76 -8.92
N ASN A 32 16.00 -4.00 -8.77
CA ASN A 32 16.53 -3.01 -9.70
C ASN A 32 15.45 -2.15 -10.40
N PRO A 33 14.64 -1.37 -9.66
CA PRO A 33 13.54 -0.62 -10.24
C PRO A 33 14.00 0.50 -11.19
N GLY A 34 15.27 0.89 -11.18
CA GLY A 34 15.84 1.89 -12.09
C GLY A 34 15.38 3.33 -11.87
N PHE A 35 14.62 3.58 -10.79
CA PHE A 35 14.19 4.90 -10.35
C PHE A 35 13.94 4.90 -8.85
N THR A 36 13.81 6.09 -8.28
CA THR A 36 13.29 6.32 -6.92
C THR A 36 11.95 7.05 -6.99
N GLY A 37 11.09 6.82 -6.01
CA GLY A 37 9.81 7.46 -5.85
C GLY A 37 9.78 8.49 -4.73
N LEU A 38 8.69 9.23 -4.67
CA LEU A 38 8.28 10.02 -3.53
C LEU A 38 7.05 9.38 -2.87
N PRO A 39 6.84 9.57 -1.56
CA PRO A 39 5.64 9.08 -0.88
C PRO A 39 4.35 9.53 -1.59
N GLY A 40 3.37 8.64 -1.72
CA GLY A 40 2.12 8.91 -2.45
C GLY A 40 2.22 8.68 -3.97
N GLN A 41 3.39 8.39 -4.53
CA GLN A 41 3.52 7.89 -5.89
C GLN A 41 3.27 6.38 -5.98
N PHE A 42 3.05 5.92 -7.20
CA PHE A 42 2.79 4.53 -7.51
C PHE A 42 3.58 4.07 -8.73
N VAL A 43 3.74 2.77 -8.86
CA VAL A 43 4.28 2.11 -10.06
C VAL A 43 3.17 1.36 -10.77
N MET A 44 3.28 1.25 -12.08
CA MET A 44 2.46 0.32 -12.84
C MET A 44 3.27 -0.96 -13.01
N ILE A 45 2.65 -2.11 -12.73
CA ILE A 45 3.29 -3.41 -12.87
C ILE A 45 2.44 -4.32 -13.74
N GLN A 46 3.07 -4.98 -14.70
CA GLN A 46 2.49 -5.99 -15.56
C GLN A 46 3.25 -7.31 -15.39
N LYS A 47 2.53 -8.41 -15.15
CA LYS A 47 3.13 -9.75 -15.16
C LYS A 47 3.50 -10.16 -16.59
N GLN A 48 4.67 -10.78 -16.77
CA GLN A 48 5.15 -11.27 -18.07
C GLN A 48 4.75 -12.74 -18.28
N ASP A 49 3.48 -13.07 -18.04
CA ASP A 49 2.93 -14.42 -18.20
C ASP A 49 2.65 -14.74 -19.67
N LYS A 50 2.44 -16.03 -20.00
CA LYS A 50 2.00 -16.45 -21.34
C LYS A 50 0.56 -16.00 -21.59
N GLY A 51 0.38 -14.81 -22.14
CA GLY A 51 -0.92 -14.24 -22.50
C GLY A 51 -0.96 -12.73 -22.29
N PHE A 52 -2.15 -12.14 -22.48
CA PHE A 52 -2.34 -10.73 -22.18
C PHE A 52 -2.57 -10.54 -20.67
N ALA A 53 -1.70 -9.77 -20.02
CA ALA A 53 -1.85 -9.35 -18.63
C ALA A 53 -2.10 -7.84 -18.56
N TRP A 54 -3.12 -7.41 -17.81
CA TRP A 54 -3.32 -5.99 -17.53
C TRP A 54 -2.26 -5.50 -16.55
N SER A 55 -1.79 -4.26 -16.76
CA SER A 55 -0.96 -3.56 -15.80
C SER A 55 -1.82 -2.93 -14.70
N TYR A 56 -1.40 -3.04 -13.44
CA TYR A 56 -2.11 -2.44 -12.31
C TYR A 56 -1.21 -1.49 -11.51
N PRO A 57 -1.79 -0.43 -10.92
CA PRO A 57 -1.05 0.48 -10.07
C PRO A 57 -0.82 -0.14 -8.69
N TYR A 58 0.40 0.02 -8.17
CA TYR A 58 0.79 -0.35 -6.82
C TYR A 58 1.52 0.83 -6.17
N MET A 59 1.06 1.23 -4.99
CA MET A 59 1.73 2.31 -4.25
C MET A 59 3.15 1.90 -3.89
N ILE A 60 4.10 2.84 -4.04
CA ILE A 60 5.48 2.65 -3.60
C ILE A 60 5.46 2.65 -2.08
N TYR A 61 5.66 1.49 -1.45
CA TYR A 61 5.64 1.37 0.01
C TYR A 61 6.98 1.75 0.63
N GLU A 62 8.06 1.35 -0.02
CA GLU A 62 9.44 1.67 0.34
C GLU A 62 10.29 1.48 -0.90
N ASP A 63 11.25 2.35 -1.15
CA ASP A 63 12.17 2.23 -2.26
C ASP A 63 13.60 2.57 -1.84
N THR A 64 14.52 1.95 -2.55
CA THR A 64 15.96 2.21 -2.53
C THR A 64 16.44 2.23 -3.98
N THR A 65 17.71 2.56 -4.20
CA THR A 65 18.31 2.48 -5.55
C THR A 65 18.31 1.06 -6.12
N GLN A 66 18.24 0.02 -5.27
CA GLN A 66 18.32 -1.39 -5.66
C GLN A 66 16.99 -2.13 -5.58
N HIS A 67 16.08 -1.70 -4.71
CA HIS A 67 14.86 -2.45 -4.44
C HIS A 67 13.67 -1.54 -4.27
N LEU A 68 12.52 -2.01 -4.75
CA LEU A 68 11.21 -1.41 -4.55
C LEU A 68 10.32 -2.40 -3.80
N LYS A 69 9.67 -1.96 -2.74
CA LYS A 69 8.64 -2.72 -2.03
C LYS A 69 7.26 -2.17 -2.35
N ILE A 70 6.32 -3.07 -2.57
CA ILE A 70 4.90 -2.77 -2.78
C ILE A 70 4.04 -3.71 -1.94
N ILE A 71 2.81 -3.30 -1.65
CA ILE A 71 1.82 -4.14 -0.95
C ILE A 71 0.80 -4.67 -1.96
N ALA A 72 0.71 -5.99 -2.06
CA ALA A 72 -0.31 -6.70 -2.81
C ALA A 72 -1.42 -7.18 -1.87
N THR A 73 -2.65 -6.74 -2.13
CA THR A 73 -3.85 -7.20 -1.41
C THR A 73 -4.41 -8.46 -2.07
N GLN A 74 -5.26 -9.23 -1.36
CA GLN A 74 -5.86 -10.48 -1.87
C GLN A 74 -6.52 -10.38 -3.25
N ASN A 75 -7.02 -9.20 -3.63
CA ASN A 75 -7.69 -8.98 -4.91
C ASN A 75 -6.75 -8.43 -6.01
N SER A 76 -5.47 -8.24 -5.71
CA SER A 76 -4.49 -7.69 -6.65
C SER A 76 -3.84 -8.79 -7.50
N SER A 77 -3.41 -8.43 -8.71
CA SER A 77 -2.83 -9.39 -9.65
C SER A 77 -1.54 -10.04 -9.16
N LEU A 78 -0.78 -9.35 -8.31
CA LEU A 78 0.49 -9.85 -7.75
C LEU A 78 0.31 -10.64 -6.46
N PHE A 79 -0.91 -10.80 -5.93
CA PHE A 79 -1.09 -11.51 -4.66
C PHE A 79 -0.60 -12.95 -4.70
N GLN A 80 -0.73 -13.62 -5.85
CA GLN A 80 -0.30 -15.01 -6.04
C GLN A 80 1.11 -15.13 -6.61
N SER A 81 1.85 -14.03 -6.71
CA SER A 81 3.19 -14.05 -7.27
C SER A 81 4.21 -14.70 -6.33
N SER A 82 5.23 -15.29 -6.94
CA SER A 82 6.36 -15.94 -6.28
C SER A 82 7.69 -15.27 -6.62
N PRO A 83 8.72 -15.42 -5.76
CA PRO A 83 10.09 -15.01 -6.11
C PRO A 83 10.56 -15.60 -7.44
N GLY A 84 11.27 -14.80 -8.23
CA GLY A 84 11.76 -15.13 -9.57
C GLY A 84 10.78 -14.87 -10.71
N GLU A 85 9.51 -14.55 -10.43
CA GLU A 85 8.54 -14.19 -11.48
C GLU A 85 8.96 -12.89 -12.20
N LYS A 86 8.90 -12.92 -13.54
CA LYS A 86 9.23 -11.78 -14.39
C LYS A 86 8.06 -10.80 -14.48
N ILE A 87 8.38 -9.52 -14.38
CA ILE A 87 7.43 -8.42 -14.47
C ILE A 87 8.02 -7.30 -15.33
N ALA A 88 7.15 -6.51 -15.95
CA ALA A 88 7.52 -5.19 -16.46
C ALA A 88 6.98 -4.13 -15.50
N LEU A 89 7.81 -3.13 -15.19
CA LEU A 89 7.43 -2.01 -14.34
C LEU A 89 7.74 -0.68 -14.99
N TRP A 90 6.95 0.35 -14.67
CA TRP A 90 7.30 1.74 -14.97
C TRP A 90 6.74 2.70 -13.92
N GLY A 91 7.48 3.78 -13.70
CA GLY A 91 7.20 4.79 -12.69
C GLY A 91 8.44 5.64 -12.41
N ALA A 92 8.46 6.39 -11.30
CA ALA A 92 7.33 6.61 -10.40
C ALA A 92 6.24 7.49 -11.05
N ASN A 93 4.96 7.12 -10.89
CA ASN A 93 3.81 7.82 -11.45
C ASN A 93 3.05 8.60 -10.37
N GLY A 94 2.26 9.59 -10.81
CA GLY A 94 1.50 10.46 -9.92
C GLY A 94 2.36 11.54 -9.26
N LYS A 95 1.73 12.33 -8.40
CA LYS A 95 2.39 13.44 -7.68
C LYS A 95 2.76 12.97 -6.28
N GLY A 96 4.06 13.00 -5.98
CA GLY A 96 4.55 12.77 -4.63
C GLY A 96 4.03 13.81 -3.64
N TYR A 97 3.91 13.41 -2.38
CA TYR A 97 3.48 14.25 -1.28
C TYR A 97 4.39 14.05 -0.07
N THR A 98 5.05 15.12 0.34
CA THR A 98 5.86 15.16 1.57
C THR A 98 5.01 15.73 2.70
N LEU A 99 4.88 14.97 3.78
CA LEU A 99 4.20 15.41 5.00
C LEU A 99 5.09 16.40 5.76
N ASN A 100 4.48 17.41 6.37
CA ASN A 100 5.17 18.48 7.11
C ASN A 100 4.95 18.35 8.63
N GLY A 101 4.28 17.29 9.08
CA GLY A 101 4.08 16.95 10.50
C GLY A 101 2.83 17.56 11.14
N SER A 102 2.08 18.42 10.43
CA SER A 102 0.80 18.98 10.90
C SER A 102 -0.42 18.24 10.34
N GLU A 103 -0.21 17.38 9.35
CA GLU A 103 -1.26 16.65 8.68
C GLU A 103 -1.84 15.53 9.56
N THR A 104 -3.14 15.25 9.37
CA THR A 104 -3.78 14.05 9.92
C THR A 104 -4.14 13.11 8.76
N ILE A 105 -3.78 11.83 8.87
CA ILE A 105 -4.20 10.79 7.92
C ILE A 105 -5.35 10.01 8.53
N ILE A 106 -6.46 9.94 7.80
CA ILE A 106 -7.63 9.15 8.16
C ILE A 106 -7.81 8.04 7.13
N ALA A 107 -7.92 6.79 7.59
CA ALA A 107 -8.12 5.62 6.73
C ALA A 107 -9.01 4.56 7.39
N GLU A 108 -9.56 3.65 6.61
CA GLU A 108 -10.16 2.40 7.13
C GLU A 108 -9.18 1.22 6.98
N PRO A 109 -9.28 0.15 7.78
CA PRO A 109 -8.34 -0.98 7.73
C PRO A 109 -8.20 -1.62 6.33
N ALA A 110 -9.27 -1.66 5.54
CA ALA A 110 -9.25 -2.21 4.17
C ALA A 110 -8.39 -1.39 3.20
N MET A 111 -8.32 -0.08 3.41
CA MET A 111 -7.61 0.85 2.52
C MET A 111 -6.26 1.28 3.06
N MET A 112 -5.85 0.74 4.22
CA MET A 112 -4.61 1.12 4.89
C MET A 112 -3.37 0.96 3.99
N HIS A 113 -3.36 -0.04 3.10
CA HIS A 113 -2.29 -0.26 2.12
C HIS A 113 -2.02 0.93 1.19
N LEU A 114 -3.01 1.80 0.97
CA LEU A 114 -2.83 3.04 0.20
C LEU A 114 -2.23 4.19 1.01
N ALA A 115 -2.49 4.21 2.32
CA ALA A 115 -2.03 5.26 3.23
C ALA A 115 -0.64 4.97 3.82
N LEU A 116 -0.27 3.69 3.94
CA LEU A 116 0.99 3.23 4.52
C LEU A 116 2.25 3.91 3.94
N PRO A 117 2.39 4.11 2.62
CA PRO A 117 3.52 4.87 2.06
C PRO A 117 3.72 6.25 2.69
N LEU A 118 2.62 6.99 2.87
CA LEU A 118 2.65 8.32 3.46
C LEU A 118 2.96 8.23 4.95
N ILE A 119 2.27 7.34 5.68
CA ILE A 119 2.47 7.12 7.11
C ILE A 119 3.94 6.80 7.42
N ARG A 120 4.59 5.96 6.60
CA ARG A 120 5.99 5.57 6.78
C ARG A 120 7.00 6.68 6.49
N SER A 121 6.63 7.63 5.65
CA SER A 121 7.53 8.72 5.25
C SER A 121 7.64 9.85 6.26
N ALA A 122 6.83 9.83 7.33
CA ALA A 122 6.79 10.87 8.34
C ALA A 122 7.35 10.37 9.68
N ASP A 123 8.20 11.20 10.30
CA ASP A 123 8.74 10.96 11.65
C ASP A 123 7.68 11.13 12.74
N SER A 124 6.73 12.03 12.51
CA SER A 124 5.61 12.29 13.42
C SER A 124 4.35 12.61 12.63
N LEU A 125 3.28 11.88 12.90
CA LEU A 125 2.01 12.03 12.20
C LEU A 125 0.85 11.63 13.11
N ASN A 126 -0.25 12.37 13.02
CA ASN A 126 -1.51 11.92 13.60
C ASN A 126 -2.22 10.98 12.61
N VAL A 127 -2.35 9.70 12.97
CA VAL A 127 -3.05 8.70 12.17
C VAL A 127 -4.34 8.30 12.91
N ILE A 128 -5.44 8.29 12.18
CA ILE A 128 -6.74 7.81 12.65
C ILE A 128 -7.17 6.67 11.74
N ILE A 129 -7.27 5.47 12.29
CA ILE A 129 -7.85 4.32 11.56
C ILE A 129 -9.27 4.07 12.05
N TYR A 130 -10.24 4.27 11.16
CA TYR A 130 -11.65 4.07 11.45
C TYR A 130 -12.04 2.61 11.14
N GLY A 131 -12.16 1.78 12.17
CA GLY A 131 -12.57 0.38 12.03
C GLY A 131 -12.19 -0.48 13.24
N CYS A 132 -12.20 -1.80 13.05
CA CYS A 132 -11.78 -2.74 14.08
C CYS A 132 -10.24 -2.88 14.10
N PRO A 133 -9.56 -2.75 15.25
CA PRO A 133 -8.11 -2.87 15.32
C PRO A 133 -7.58 -4.23 14.89
N THR A 134 -8.36 -5.30 15.10
CA THR A 134 -7.98 -6.66 14.67
C THR A 134 -7.87 -6.77 13.15
N GLU A 135 -8.44 -5.81 12.41
CA GLU A 135 -8.32 -5.71 10.95
C GLU A 135 -7.10 -4.89 10.49
N CYS A 136 -6.34 -4.29 11.42
CA CYS A 136 -5.14 -3.52 11.11
C CYS A 136 -3.89 -4.42 11.00
N PHE A 137 -2.84 -3.91 10.34
CA PHE A 137 -1.55 -4.60 10.19
C PHE A 137 -0.47 -3.80 10.92
N PRO A 138 -0.30 -4.00 12.25
CA PRO A 138 0.66 -3.22 13.03
C PRO A 138 2.11 -3.39 12.55
N GLU A 139 2.47 -4.55 12.01
CA GLU A 139 3.80 -4.83 11.45
C GLU A 139 4.18 -3.97 10.25
N LEU A 140 3.20 -3.37 9.57
CA LEU A 140 3.43 -2.48 8.42
C LEU A 140 3.57 -1.01 8.83
N LEU A 141 3.24 -0.67 10.07
CA LEU A 141 3.38 0.69 10.59
C LEU A 141 4.85 0.96 10.97
N PRO A 142 5.33 2.21 10.84
CA PRO A 142 6.69 2.56 11.26
C PRO A 142 6.86 2.41 12.78
N ALA A 143 8.05 1.99 13.22
CA ALA A 143 8.35 1.82 14.64
C ALA A 143 8.16 3.15 15.40
N GLY A 144 7.43 3.11 16.52
CA GLY A 144 7.15 4.32 17.31
C GLY A 144 5.94 5.14 16.83
N SER A 145 5.29 4.76 15.72
CA SER A 145 3.93 5.23 15.49
C SER A 145 3.07 4.69 16.64
N LEU A 146 2.54 5.61 17.46
CA LEU A 146 1.48 5.28 18.39
C LEU A 146 0.43 4.54 17.57
N LEU A 147 0.00 3.36 18.05
CA LEU A 147 -1.22 2.76 17.51
C LEU A 147 -2.22 3.91 17.35
N PRO A 148 -2.83 4.06 16.15
CA PRO A 148 -3.71 5.18 15.86
C PRO A 148 -4.64 5.37 17.06
N GLN A 149 -5.04 6.60 17.36
CA GLN A 149 -6.10 6.82 18.35
C GLN A 149 -7.42 6.25 17.78
N ILE A 150 -7.52 4.93 17.78
CA ILE A 150 -8.72 4.09 17.68
C ILE A 150 -9.19 4.11 19.14
N PHE A 151 -10.40 4.53 19.50
CA PHE A 151 -11.66 3.89 19.19
C PHE A 151 -12.82 4.89 19.38
N GLN A 152 -13.71 5.01 18.40
CA GLN A 152 -15.13 5.10 18.72
C GLN A 152 -15.78 3.81 18.22
N LYS A 153 -16.02 2.88 19.16
CA LYS A 153 -17.01 1.82 18.95
C LYS A 153 -18.35 2.51 18.73
N PHE A 154 -18.83 2.57 17.49
CA PHE A 154 -20.27 2.57 17.29
C PHE A 154 -20.74 1.11 17.26
N PRO A 155 -21.79 0.75 18.02
CA PRO A 155 -22.32 -0.60 18.06
C PRO A 155 -23.07 -0.87 16.76
N VAL A 156 -22.35 -1.13 15.67
CA VAL A 156 -22.95 -1.72 14.48
C VAL A 156 -22.36 -3.11 14.37
N CYS A 157 -23.15 -4.07 14.84
CA CYS A 157 -22.83 -5.48 14.88
C CYS A 157 -22.17 -5.95 13.59
N CYS A 158 -20.96 -6.49 13.72
CA CYS A 158 -20.33 -7.29 12.69
C CYS A 158 -21.23 -8.51 12.38
N THR A 159 -21.93 -8.47 11.26
CA THR A 159 -22.43 -9.68 10.59
C THR A 159 -21.77 -9.79 9.22
N PRO A 160 -21.31 -10.97 8.77
CA PRO A 160 -20.28 -11.07 7.73
C PRO A 160 -20.77 -10.88 6.28
N ARG A 161 -22.00 -10.41 6.04
CA ARG A 161 -22.63 -10.56 4.72
C ARG A 161 -23.43 -9.40 4.15
N GLN A 162 -23.54 -8.25 4.80
CA GLN A 162 -24.47 -7.21 4.32
C GLN A 162 -23.94 -5.78 4.31
N HIS A 163 -22.77 -5.51 3.75
CA HIS A 163 -22.47 -4.16 3.24
C HIS A 163 -21.60 -4.24 1.98
N ARG A 164 -22.17 -4.78 0.90
CA ARG A 164 -21.78 -4.36 -0.46
C ARG A 164 -22.47 -3.01 -0.67
N PHE A 165 -21.70 -2.03 -1.14
CA PHE A 165 -22.08 -0.66 -1.51
C PHE A 165 -22.06 0.39 -0.39
N LEU A 166 -21.29 1.46 -0.70
CA LEU A 166 -21.10 2.72 0.02
C LEU A 166 -20.26 2.62 1.29
N TRP A 167 -18.94 2.84 1.17
CA TRP A 167 -18.31 4.11 1.56
C TRP A 167 -17.09 4.35 0.66
N ARG A 168 -17.00 5.58 0.15
CA ARG A 168 -15.88 6.05 -0.67
C ARG A 168 -14.68 6.28 0.24
N LEU A 169 -13.48 5.97 -0.26
CA LEU A 169 -12.22 6.43 0.29
C LEU A 169 -12.30 7.93 0.58
N ILE A 170 -12.21 8.32 1.86
CA ILE A 170 -11.97 9.71 2.25
C ILE A 170 -10.56 9.77 2.82
N LEU A 171 -9.58 9.92 1.92
CA LEU A 171 -8.25 10.39 2.30
C LEU A 171 -8.36 11.91 2.46
N LEU A 172 -8.77 12.35 3.65
CA LEU A 172 -8.70 13.76 4.04
C LEU A 172 -7.32 14.00 4.63
N ILE A 173 -6.45 14.65 3.85
CA ILE A 173 -5.26 15.30 4.40
C ILE A 173 -5.74 16.65 4.92
N TRP A 174 -6.03 16.73 6.22
CA TRP A 174 -6.44 17.98 6.85
C TRP A 174 -5.19 18.76 7.28
N LYS A 175 -5.04 19.99 6.76
CA LYS A 175 -4.08 20.98 7.26
C LYS A 175 -4.81 21.89 8.26
N LYS A 176 -4.30 21.98 9.48
CA LYS A 176 -4.72 23.02 10.43
C LYS A 176 -4.15 24.38 10.02
#